data_AF-A0A2S5KXJ0-F1
#
_entry.id   AF-A0A2S5KXJ0-F1
#
_cell.length_a   1.000
_cell.length_b   1.000
_cell.length_c   1.000
_cell.angle_alpha   90.00
_cell.angle_beta   90.00
_cell.angle_gamma   90.00
#
_symmetry.space_group_name_H-M   'P 1'
#
loop_
_entity.id
_entity.type
_entity.pdbx_description
1 polymer ?
#
loop_
_entity_poly.entity_id
_entity_poly.type
_entity_poly.pdbx_seq_one_letter_code
_entity_poly.pdbx_strand_id
1 'polypeptide(L)'
;MDSDQDNAPVTPDMDDSVQAGASKKGSRGGRRGSRLFDYGELRLLLLAMLAEQPSHGYELIKAIKERFGGYYSPSPGVIYPTLTWLYDRGYAVIDTEDGGRKRYSITSEGQAFLQANKAATDMLMARISRPDAGSPPEQIVRAMDKLKLALSLRMKRAPLEESVLDKIAAVIEEAAAQVEQLMNASPVSNAYAQHVAEVSTAHAERYLRRLCNHFQHRSPVTSDERSGQIRLSIGEIHLLATDNVLKLTLLAASDDQVLKLRDIIESHLRLTASREELQIDWQACEPAAASA
;
A
#
# COMPACT_ATOMS: atom_id res chain seq x y z
N MET A 1 42.48 65.27 26.62
CA MET A 1 41.84 66.59 26.72
C MET A 1 40.74 66.60 25.67
N ASP A 2 39.74 65.73 25.80
CA ASP A 2 38.74 65.66 26.89
C ASP A 2 37.68 66.76 26.64
N SER A 3 36.37 66.51 26.66
CA SER A 3 35.65 65.37 27.24
C SER A 3 34.26 65.17 26.60
N ASP A 4 33.71 63.96 26.78
CA ASP A 4 32.35 63.63 27.24
C ASP A 4 31.14 64.50 26.79
N GLN A 5 30.11 63.96 26.13
CA GLN A 5 29.06 63.03 26.62
C GLN A 5 27.84 63.81 27.15
N ASP A 6 26.66 63.58 26.58
CA ASP A 6 25.41 63.60 27.35
C ASP A 6 24.28 62.83 26.65
N ASN A 7 23.44 62.16 27.43
CA ASN A 7 22.49 61.15 26.95
C ASN A 7 21.16 61.16 27.72
N ALA A 8 20.10 61.64 27.06
CA ALA A 8 18.69 61.43 27.43
C ALA A 8 18.27 61.99 28.83
N PRO A 9 16.98 61.89 29.26
CA PRO A 9 15.77 61.46 28.57
C PRO A 9 14.60 62.46 28.62
N VAL A 10 13.60 62.29 27.74
CA VAL A 10 12.22 62.79 27.98
C VAL A 10 11.18 61.78 27.47
N THR A 11 10.29 61.37 28.36
CA THR A 11 8.95 60.81 28.12
C THR A 11 7.99 61.63 28.98
N PRO A 12 6.78 62.04 28.53
CA PRO A 12 5.64 61.11 28.42
C PRO A 12 4.68 61.49 27.23
N ASP A 13 3.51 60.91 26.94
CA ASP A 13 2.76 59.75 27.49
C ASP A 13 1.79 59.14 26.44
N MET A 14 0.88 58.26 26.89
CA MET A 14 -0.54 58.01 26.49
C MET A 14 -1.16 58.75 25.29
N ASP A 15 -2.14 58.21 24.55
CA ASP A 15 -2.73 56.87 24.39
C ASP A 15 -3.73 57.00 23.22
N ASP A 16 -3.70 56.14 22.19
CA ASP A 16 -4.94 55.85 21.47
C ASP A 16 -4.96 54.49 20.75
N SER A 17 -6.06 53.81 21.03
CA SER A 17 -6.50 52.49 20.64
C SER A 17 -6.57 52.19 19.13
N VAL A 18 -5.97 51.07 18.71
CA VAL A 18 -6.44 50.32 17.52
C VAL A 18 -6.61 48.84 17.86
N GLN A 19 -7.81 48.35 17.62
CA GLN A 19 -8.33 47.09 18.14
C GLN A 19 -8.04 45.92 17.18
N ALA A 20 -7.21 44.96 17.61
CA ALA A 20 -6.91 43.74 16.86
C ALA A 20 -7.58 42.52 17.51
N GLY A 21 -8.47 41.86 16.76
CA GLY A 21 -9.34 40.80 17.26
C GLY A 21 -8.64 39.48 17.62
N ALA A 22 -9.24 38.72 18.53
CA ALA A 22 -8.74 37.42 18.98
C ALA A 22 -8.69 36.38 17.85
N SER A 23 -7.67 35.53 17.85
CA SER A 23 -7.68 34.24 17.15
C SER A 23 -7.09 33.14 18.02
N LYS A 24 -8.00 32.31 18.55
CA LYS A 24 -7.72 31.16 19.43
C LYS A 24 -7.96 29.87 18.65
N LYS A 25 -6.90 29.28 18.09
CA LYS A 25 -6.79 27.91 17.50
C LYS A 25 -5.34 27.72 17.03
N GLY A 26 -4.64 26.60 17.24
CA GLY A 26 -5.01 25.41 17.99
C GLY A 26 -3.79 24.59 18.42
N SER A 27 -3.91 24.06 19.63
CA SER A 27 -3.41 22.78 20.15
C SER A 27 -2.70 21.78 19.20
N ARG A 28 -1.70 21.11 19.79
CA ARG A 28 -1.20 19.75 19.50
C ARG A 28 -0.36 19.52 18.24
N GLY A 29 0.94 19.37 18.52
CA GLY A 29 1.66 18.13 18.18
C GLY A 29 1.82 17.86 16.69
N GLY A 30 2.91 18.35 16.12
CA GLY A 30 3.42 17.92 14.83
C GLY A 30 3.78 16.43 14.85
N ARG A 31 2.76 15.59 14.67
CA ARG A 31 2.85 14.16 14.35
C ARG A 31 3.73 14.08 13.10
N ARG A 32 5.00 13.71 13.26
CA ARG A 32 5.96 13.56 12.16
C ARG A 32 5.27 12.70 11.11
N GLY A 33 4.93 13.30 9.97
CA GLY A 33 4.11 12.65 8.97
C GLY A 33 4.74 11.33 8.58
N SER A 34 4.00 10.23 8.73
CA SER A 34 4.43 8.93 8.25
C SER A 34 4.80 9.10 6.78
N ARG A 35 6.05 8.81 6.42
CA ARG A 35 6.50 8.96 5.05
C ARG A 35 5.84 7.84 4.23
N LEU A 36 4.82 8.20 3.44
CA LEU A 36 4.12 7.27 2.53
C LEU A 36 5.05 6.62 1.49
N PHE A 37 6.23 7.23 1.27
CA PHE A 37 7.33 6.68 0.49
C PHE A 37 8.67 6.86 1.22
N ASP A 38 9.52 5.85 1.16
CA ASP A 38 10.96 6.07 1.35
C ASP A 38 11.61 6.66 0.09
N TYR A 39 12.82 7.20 0.22
CA TYR A 39 13.58 7.79 -0.90
C TYR A 39 13.83 6.81 -2.05
N GLY A 40 13.94 5.49 -1.78
CA GLY A 40 14.04 4.46 -2.81
C GLY A 40 12.75 4.32 -3.62
N GLU A 41 11.61 4.22 -2.95
CA GLU A 41 10.30 4.09 -3.57
C GLU A 41 9.94 5.33 -4.40
N LEU A 42 10.22 6.53 -3.90
CA LEU A 42 9.97 7.76 -4.65
C LEU A 42 10.83 7.86 -5.93
N ARG A 43 12.06 7.35 -5.92
CA ARG A 43 12.91 7.27 -7.14
C ARG A 43 12.26 6.37 -8.18
N LEU A 44 11.82 5.17 -7.79
CA LEU A 44 11.14 4.23 -8.68
C LEU A 44 9.84 4.83 -9.22
N LEU A 45 9.02 5.47 -8.37
CA LEU A 45 7.79 6.15 -8.80
C LEU A 45 8.05 7.24 -9.83
N LEU A 46 8.99 8.16 -9.57
CA LEU A 46 9.30 9.23 -10.50
C LEU A 46 9.88 8.69 -11.81
N LEU A 47 10.77 7.71 -11.74
CA LEU A 47 11.37 7.10 -12.92
C LEU A 47 10.33 6.34 -13.76
N ALA A 48 9.39 5.63 -13.13
CA ALA A 48 8.28 4.97 -13.82
C ALA A 48 7.34 5.98 -14.50
N MET A 49 7.01 7.09 -13.84
CA MET A 49 6.22 8.17 -14.46
C MET A 49 6.96 8.82 -15.65
N LEU A 50 8.29 8.95 -15.58
CA LEU A 50 9.12 9.42 -16.70
C LEU A 50 9.23 8.39 -17.85
N ALA A 51 8.99 7.10 -17.58
CA ALA A 51 8.87 6.06 -18.60
C ALA A 51 7.50 6.05 -19.29
N GLU A 52 6.43 6.42 -18.57
CA GLU A 52 5.12 6.67 -19.19
C GLU A 52 5.16 7.93 -20.07
N GLN A 53 5.73 9.04 -19.57
CA GLN A 53 5.72 10.34 -20.24
C GLN A 53 6.88 11.24 -19.77
N PRO A 54 7.68 11.83 -20.69
CA PRO A 54 8.58 12.94 -20.38
C PRO A 54 7.84 14.11 -19.72
N SER A 55 8.28 14.52 -18.52
CA SER A 55 7.50 15.38 -17.63
C SER A 55 8.33 16.47 -16.95
N HIS A 56 7.72 17.60 -16.62
CA HIS A 56 8.32 18.61 -15.76
C HIS A 56 8.13 18.26 -14.27
N GLY A 57 9.02 18.73 -13.39
CA GLY A 57 8.96 18.43 -11.95
C GLY A 57 7.66 18.86 -11.26
N TYR A 58 7.00 19.93 -11.73
CA TYR A 58 5.69 20.37 -11.22
C TYR A 58 4.53 19.49 -11.72
N GLU A 59 4.69 18.80 -12.85
CA GLU A 59 3.69 17.90 -13.42
C GLU A 59 3.70 16.58 -12.68
N LEU A 60 4.90 16.08 -12.36
CA LEU A 60 5.07 14.92 -11.48
C LEU A 60 4.44 15.16 -10.09
N ILE A 61 4.58 16.36 -9.51
CA ILE A 61 3.88 16.73 -8.26
C ILE A 61 2.35 16.65 -8.43
N LYS A 62 1.80 17.22 -9.52
CA LYS A 62 0.36 17.22 -9.79
C LYS A 62 -0.17 15.80 -10.03
N ALA A 63 0.48 15.03 -10.89
CA ALA A 63 0.08 13.68 -11.25
C ALA A 63 0.18 12.71 -10.06
N ILE A 64 1.19 12.85 -9.19
CA ILE A 64 1.21 12.10 -7.92
C ILE A 64 0.02 12.52 -7.04
N LYS A 65 -0.25 13.82 -6.89
CA LYS A 65 -1.40 14.29 -6.10
C LYS A 65 -2.74 13.74 -6.60
N GLU A 66 -2.91 13.68 -7.92
CA GLU A 66 -4.11 13.15 -8.57
C GLU A 66 -4.25 11.64 -8.40
N ARG A 67 -3.19 10.86 -8.64
CA ARG A 67 -3.17 9.40 -8.40
C ARG A 67 -3.47 9.03 -6.95
N PHE A 68 -3.17 9.92 -6.00
CA PHE A 68 -3.48 9.77 -4.57
C PHE A 68 -4.83 10.37 -4.14
N GLY A 69 -5.73 10.70 -5.06
CA GLY A 69 -7.06 11.25 -4.74
C GLY A 69 -7.01 12.58 -3.99
N GLY A 70 -5.89 13.33 -4.08
CA GLY A 70 -5.64 14.54 -3.32
C GLY A 70 -5.19 14.37 -1.87
N TYR A 71 -5.20 13.14 -1.31
CA TYR A 71 -4.84 12.86 0.09
C TYR A 71 -3.33 12.96 0.37
N TYR A 72 -2.49 12.84 -0.66
CA TYR A 72 -1.05 13.02 -0.58
C TYR A 72 -0.57 13.94 -1.71
N SER A 73 0.42 14.77 -1.43
CA SER A 73 1.16 15.54 -2.44
C SER A 73 2.61 15.66 -1.98
N PRO A 74 3.60 15.20 -2.77
CA PRO A 74 5.00 15.37 -2.41
C PRO A 74 5.38 16.85 -2.52
N SER A 75 6.28 17.31 -1.64
CA SER A 75 6.76 18.70 -1.68
C SER A 75 7.89 18.87 -2.70
N PRO A 76 8.07 20.08 -3.26
CA PRO A 76 9.21 20.41 -4.13
C PRO A 76 10.57 20.00 -3.54
N GLY A 77 10.75 20.18 -2.22
CA GLY A 77 11.99 19.84 -1.50
C GLY A 77 12.28 18.34 -1.37
N VAL A 78 11.38 17.46 -1.81
CA VAL A 78 11.65 16.02 -1.94
C VAL A 78 11.75 15.62 -3.41
N ILE A 79 10.91 16.20 -4.28
CA ILE A 79 10.90 15.89 -5.72
C ILE A 79 12.17 16.34 -6.43
N TYR A 80 12.55 17.61 -6.31
CA TYR A 80 13.68 18.13 -7.09
C TYR A 80 15.02 17.45 -6.72
N PRO A 81 15.37 17.22 -5.44
CA PRO A 81 16.57 16.45 -5.10
C PRO A 81 16.54 15.00 -5.60
N THR A 82 15.34 14.41 -5.73
CA THR A 82 15.19 13.05 -6.28
C THR A 82 15.38 13.04 -7.79
N LEU A 83 14.87 14.04 -8.52
CA LEU A 83 15.10 14.23 -9.95
C LEU A 83 16.57 14.54 -10.26
N THR A 84 17.22 15.37 -9.44
CA THR A 84 18.68 15.61 -9.53
C THR A 84 19.44 14.30 -9.33
N TRP A 85 19.08 13.47 -8.34
CA TRP A 85 19.73 12.17 -8.14
C TRP A 85 19.54 11.21 -9.33
N LEU A 86 18.36 11.18 -9.96
CA LEU A 86 18.11 10.38 -11.17
C LEU A 86 18.95 10.87 -12.36
N TYR A 87 19.13 12.19 -12.48
CA TYR A 87 19.98 12.81 -13.51
C TYR A 87 21.47 12.53 -13.27
N ASP A 88 21.97 12.78 -12.06
CA ASP A 88 23.38 12.54 -11.67
C ASP A 88 23.78 11.07 -11.81
N ARG A 89 22.81 10.15 -11.79
CA ARG A 89 22.98 8.71 -11.98
C ARG A 89 22.78 8.23 -13.42
N GLY A 90 22.52 9.12 -14.37
CA GLY A 90 22.31 8.75 -15.77
C GLY A 90 20.95 8.09 -16.05
N TYR A 91 20.06 7.93 -15.08
CA TYR A 91 18.74 7.30 -15.25
C TYR A 91 17.71 8.23 -15.88
N ALA A 92 17.89 9.54 -15.78
CA ALA A 92 17.10 10.56 -16.46
C ALA A 92 18.01 11.58 -17.14
N VAL A 93 17.57 12.15 -18.25
CA VAL A 93 18.19 13.32 -18.89
C VAL A 93 17.29 14.54 -18.75
N ILE A 94 17.87 15.73 -18.97
CA ILE A 94 17.18 17.01 -18.90
C ILE A 94 17.17 17.62 -20.28
N ASP A 95 16.01 17.60 -20.93
CA ASP A 95 15.75 18.35 -22.14
C ASP A 95 15.38 19.78 -21.75
N THR A 96 16.08 20.77 -22.31
CA THR A 96 15.78 22.19 -22.07
C THR A 96 14.92 22.71 -23.21
N GLU A 97 13.67 23.02 -22.93
CA GLU A 97 12.75 23.60 -23.92
C GLU A 97 12.87 25.12 -24.03
N ASP A 98 12.33 25.65 -25.14
CA ASP A 98 12.14 27.07 -25.35
C ASP A 98 11.43 27.73 -24.16
N GLY A 99 12.09 28.70 -23.55
CA GLY A 99 11.69 29.32 -22.28
C GLY A 99 12.41 28.77 -21.04
N GLY A 100 13.45 27.94 -21.20
CA GLY A 100 14.36 27.52 -20.12
C GLY A 100 13.75 26.50 -19.14
N ARG A 101 12.66 25.84 -19.53
CA ARG A 101 11.97 24.83 -18.71
C ARG A 101 12.67 23.49 -18.86
N LYS A 102 13.10 22.92 -17.72
CA LYS A 102 13.69 21.58 -17.65
C LYS A 102 12.59 20.54 -17.75
N ARG A 103 12.52 19.80 -18.86
CA ARG A 103 11.76 18.55 -18.98
C ARG A 103 12.68 17.40 -18.62
N TYR A 104 12.18 16.43 -17.87
CA TYR A 104 12.91 15.20 -17.57
C TYR A 104 12.38 14.09 -18.49
N SER A 105 13.27 13.24 -18.97
CA SER A 105 12.94 12.06 -19.77
C SER A 105 13.82 10.89 -19.32
N ILE A 106 13.32 9.66 -19.43
CA ILE A 106 14.05 8.46 -19.01
C ILE A 106 15.13 8.07 -20.03
N THR A 107 16.27 7.57 -19.56
CA THR A 107 17.32 7.01 -20.42
C THR A 107 17.17 5.50 -20.61
N SER A 108 17.94 4.90 -21.52
CA SER A 108 18.09 3.45 -21.62
C SER A 108 18.61 2.81 -20.33
N GLU A 109 19.50 3.49 -19.61
CA GLU A 109 19.99 3.03 -18.29
C GLU A 109 18.89 3.10 -17.23
N GLY A 110 18.07 4.17 -17.24
CA GLY A 110 16.90 4.29 -16.37
C GLY A 110 15.85 3.22 -16.66
N GLN A 111 15.62 2.88 -17.93
CA GLN A 111 14.74 1.77 -18.32
C GLN A 111 15.28 0.43 -17.83
N ALA A 112 16.59 0.17 -17.95
CA ALA A 112 17.21 -1.03 -17.42
C ALA A 112 17.09 -1.10 -15.88
N PHE A 113 17.27 0.04 -15.18
CA PHE A 113 17.10 0.14 -13.74
C PHE A 113 15.64 -0.14 -13.31
N LEU A 114 14.64 0.38 -14.04
CA LEU A 114 13.23 0.02 -13.78
C LEU A 114 12.96 -1.47 -13.97
N GLN A 115 13.46 -2.08 -15.05
CA GLN A 115 13.26 -3.52 -15.30
C GLN A 115 13.92 -4.39 -14.21
N ALA A 116 15.14 -4.03 -13.78
CA ALA A 116 15.82 -4.70 -12.66
C ALA A 116 15.06 -4.56 -11.32
N ASN A 117 14.29 -3.47 -11.15
CA ASN A 117 13.47 -3.20 -9.97
C ASN A 117 11.97 -3.41 -10.25
N LYS A 118 11.61 -4.24 -11.24
CA LYS A 118 10.22 -4.37 -11.69
C LYS A 118 9.28 -4.84 -10.57
N ALA A 119 9.64 -5.91 -9.84
CA ALA A 119 8.81 -6.41 -8.74
C ALA A 119 8.53 -5.34 -7.67
N ALA A 120 9.55 -4.57 -7.26
CA ALA A 120 9.38 -3.47 -6.32
C ALA A 120 8.51 -2.33 -6.88
N THR A 121 8.62 -2.06 -8.18
CA THR A 121 7.80 -1.05 -8.88
C THR A 121 6.34 -1.51 -9.01
N ASP A 122 6.10 -2.78 -9.35
CA ASP A 122 4.76 -3.35 -9.47
C ASP A 122 4.04 -3.38 -8.11
N MET A 123 4.73 -3.79 -7.04
CA MET A 123 4.22 -3.69 -5.66
C MET A 123 3.90 -2.24 -5.26
N LEU A 124 4.75 -1.29 -5.65
CA LEU A 124 4.55 0.13 -5.38
C LEU A 124 3.29 0.67 -6.09
N MET A 125 3.11 0.34 -7.37
CA MET A 125 1.94 0.77 -8.15
C MET A 125 0.66 0.12 -7.63
N ALA A 126 0.67 -1.17 -7.29
CA ALA A 126 -0.46 -1.86 -6.68
C ALA A 126 -0.90 -1.19 -5.36
N ARG A 127 0.06 -0.73 -4.53
CA ARG A 127 -0.19 0.02 -3.29
C ARG A 127 -0.80 1.40 -3.56
N ILE A 128 -0.44 2.05 -4.66
CA ILE A 128 -1.01 3.35 -5.06
C ILE A 128 -2.45 3.18 -5.56
N SER A 129 -2.72 2.13 -6.35
CA SER A 129 -4.05 1.85 -6.90
C SER A 129 -5.09 1.38 -5.88
N ARG A 130 -4.68 0.99 -4.67
CA ARG A 130 -5.56 0.58 -3.55
C ARG A 130 -5.27 1.43 -2.29
N PRO A 131 -5.60 2.73 -2.28
CA PRO A 131 -5.27 3.64 -1.17
C PRO A 131 -5.98 3.25 0.15
N ASP A 132 -7.05 2.47 0.05
CA ASP A 132 -7.83 1.85 1.12
C ASP A 132 -7.11 0.67 1.82
N ALA A 133 -5.99 0.17 1.28
CA ALA A 133 -5.13 -0.83 1.94
C ALA A 133 -4.44 -0.29 3.22
N GLY A 134 -4.47 1.02 3.45
CA GLY A 134 -3.89 1.67 4.61
C GLY A 134 -2.36 1.84 4.52
N SER A 135 -1.79 2.56 5.49
CA SER A 135 -0.34 2.57 5.69
C SER A 135 0.11 1.26 6.34
N PRO A 136 1.33 0.75 6.05
CA PRO A 136 1.87 -0.41 6.75
C PRO A 136 1.81 -0.22 8.27
N PRO A 137 1.48 -1.27 9.07
CA PRO A 137 1.38 -1.14 10.52
C PRO A 137 2.64 -0.54 11.14
N GLU A 138 2.50 0.35 12.12
CA GLU A 138 3.64 1.08 12.70
C GLU A 138 4.76 0.15 13.22
N GLN A 139 4.42 -1.07 13.63
CA GLN A 139 5.37 -2.11 14.04
C GLN A 139 6.33 -2.49 12.90
N ILE A 140 5.81 -2.71 11.69
CA ILE A 140 6.57 -3.07 10.49
C ILE A 140 7.45 -1.89 10.04
N VAL A 141 6.89 -0.67 10.03
CA VAL A 141 7.65 0.55 9.67
C VAL A 141 8.85 0.73 10.60
N ARG A 142 8.63 0.62 11.92
CA ARG A 142 9.71 0.74 12.92
C ARG A 142 10.77 -0.36 12.79
N ALA A 143 10.38 -1.59 12.45
CA ALA A 143 11.32 -2.68 12.20
C ALA A 143 12.20 -2.40 10.97
N MET A 144 11.60 -1.90 9.88
CA MET A 144 12.32 -1.52 8.67
C MET A 144 13.24 -0.31 8.87
N ASP A 145 12.81 0.71 9.61
CA ASP A 145 13.66 1.85 9.97
C ASP A 145 14.90 1.39 10.78
N LYS A 146 14.73 0.43 11.69
CA LYS A 146 15.84 -0.16 12.46
C LYS A 146 16.83 -0.91 11.57
N LEU A 147 16.35 -1.71 10.60
CA LEU A 147 17.19 -2.43 9.65
C LEU A 147 17.98 -1.45 8.76
N LYS A 148 17.30 -0.46 8.16
CA LYS A 148 17.92 0.58 7.33
C LYS A 148 18.96 1.40 8.10
N LEU A 149 18.69 1.72 9.36
CA LEU A 149 19.64 2.40 10.22
C LEU A 149 20.89 1.55 10.48
N ALA A 150 20.73 0.27 10.83
CA ALA A 150 21.85 -0.65 11.07
C ALA A 150 22.76 -0.79 9.84
N LEU A 151 22.17 -1.00 8.65
CA LEU A 151 22.90 -1.09 7.38
C LEU A 151 23.60 0.24 7.04
N SER A 152 22.90 1.37 7.10
CA SER A 152 23.49 2.67 6.75
C SER A 152 24.63 3.12 7.67
N LEU A 153 24.59 2.76 8.96
CA LEU A 153 25.69 2.99 9.89
C LEU A 153 26.90 2.10 9.60
N ARG A 154 26.70 0.87 9.09
CA ARG A 154 27.80 -0.04 8.72
C ARG A 154 28.40 0.27 7.34
N MET A 155 27.58 0.67 6.37
CA MET A 155 28.00 0.99 5.00
C MET A 155 28.75 2.33 4.89
N LYS A 156 28.62 3.22 5.87
CA LYS A 156 29.44 4.45 5.99
C LYS A 156 30.84 4.22 6.56
N ARG A 157 31.17 2.99 6.98
CA ARG A 157 32.52 2.58 7.41
C ARG A 157 33.27 1.98 6.23
N ALA A 158 34.52 1.58 6.45
CA ALA A 158 35.37 0.93 5.46
C ALA A 158 34.64 -0.23 4.73
N PRO A 159 34.96 -0.45 3.43
CA PRO A 159 34.30 -1.44 2.59
C PRO A 159 34.27 -2.81 3.25
N LEU A 160 33.18 -3.53 3.01
CA LEU A 160 32.98 -4.88 3.50
C LEU A 160 33.74 -5.87 2.62
N GLU A 161 34.21 -6.95 3.23
CA GLU A 161 34.62 -8.14 2.51
C GLU A 161 33.40 -8.76 1.80
N GLU A 162 33.58 -9.26 0.59
CA GLU A 162 32.53 -9.86 -0.25
C GLU A 162 31.79 -10.98 0.51
N SER A 163 32.51 -11.86 1.21
CA SER A 163 31.92 -12.94 2.02
C SER A 163 31.04 -12.47 3.19
N VAL A 164 31.11 -11.18 3.57
CA VAL A 164 30.23 -10.56 4.58
C VAL A 164 29.03 -9.90 3.92
N LEU A 165 29.19 -9.37 2.69
CA LEU A 165 28.05 -8.88 1.90
C LEU A 165 27.09 -10.03 1.56
N ASP A 166 27.61 -11.17 1.11
CA ASP A 166 26.81 -12.36 0.79
C ASP A 166 26.01 -12.85 2.00
N LYS A 167 26.62 -12.88 3.19
CA LYS A 167 25.95 -13.26 4.44
C LYS A 167 24.86 -12.26 4.84
N ILE A 168 25.07 -10.97 4.61
CA ILE A 168 24.05 -9.94 4.87
C ILE A 168 22.89 -10.08 3.89
N ALA A 169 23.16 -10.34 2.60
CA ALA A 169 22.14 -10.58 1.59
C ALA A 169 21.30 -11.82 1.94
N ALA A 170 21.94 -12.96 2.21
CA ALA A 170 21.28 -14.21 2.57
C ALA A 170 20.34 -14.06 3.79
N VAL A 171 20.75 -13.32 4.84
CA VAL A 171 19.89 -13.05 6.01
C VAL A 171 18.68 -12.17 5.66
N ILE A 172 18.82 -11.23 4.72
CA ILE A 172 17.71 -10.39 4.26
C ILE A 172 16.75 -11.20 3.38
N GLU A 173 17.27 -12.06 2.49
CA GLU A 173 16.49 -12.95 1.63
C GLU A 173 15.73 -14.01 2.44
N GLU A 174 16.37 -14.62 3.45
CA GLU A 174 15.72 -15.56 4.37
C GLU A 174 14.59 -14.88 5.15
N ALA A 175 14.84 -13.68 5.68
CA ALA A 175 13.81 -12.90 6.38
C ALA A 175 12.67 -12.49 5.45
N ALA A 176 12.94 -12.17 4.18
CA ALA A 176 11.91 -11.87 3.19
C ALA A 176 11.07 -13.13 2.88
N ALA A 177 11.70 -14.28 2.66
CA ALA A 177 11.02 -15.55 2.41
C ALA A 177 10.12 -15.97 3.59
N GLN A 178 10.57 -15.76 4.84
CA GLN A 178 9.74 -16.00 6.04
C GLN A 178 8.55 -15.04 6.11
N VAL A 179 8.71 -13.76 5.74
CA VAL A 179 7.59 -12.79 5.67
C VAL A 179 6.61 -13.15 4.57
N GLU A 180 7.09 -13.52 3.37
CA GLU A 180 6.24 -14.03 2.30
C GLU A 180 5.51 -15.30 2.71
N GLN A 181 6.16 -16.24 3.41
CA GLN A 181 5.51 -17.42 3.96
C GLN A 181 4.43 -17.06 4.99
N LEU A 182 4.64 -16.06 5.85
CA LEU A 182 3.61 -15.59 6.80
C LEU A 182 2.46 -14.83 6.13
N MET A 183 2.70 -14.18 4.98
CA MET A 183 1.67 -13.46 4.21
C MET A 183 0.89 -14.37 3.26
N ASN A 184 1.55 -15.38 2.70
CA ASN A 184 0.99 -16.35 1.76
C ASN A 184 0.49 -17.63 2.46
N ALA A 185 0.83 -17.82 3.73
CA ALA A 185 0.07 -18.68 4.61
C ALA A 185 -1.37 -18.16 4.67
N SER A 186 -2.26 -18.81 3.92
CA SER A 186 -3.69 -18.77 4.18
C SER A 186 -3.92 -18.89 5.69
N PRO A 187 -4.90 -18.18 6.29
CA PRO A 187 -5.12 -18.15 7.74
C PRO A 187 -5.69 -19.49 8.26
N VAL A 188 -4.86 -20.53 8.23
CA VAL A 188 -5.17 -21.94 8.54
C VAL A 188 -4.22 -22.41 9.65
N SER A 189 -4.30 -21.74 10.80
CA SER A 189 -3.88 -22.23 12.13
C SER A 189 -4.42 -21.33 13.24
N ASN A 190 -5.68 -20.92 13.10
CA ASN A 190 -6.53 -20.62 14.25
C ASN A 190 -7.75 -21.54 14.10
N ALA A 191 -8.35 -21.94 15.22
CA ALA A 191 -9.48 -22.87 15.24
C ALA A 191 -10.75 -22.19 14.70
N TYR A 192 -10.81 -22.05 13.38
CA TYR A 192 -11.99 -21.62 12.63
C TYR A 192 -12.81 -22.86 12.27
N ALA A 193 -14.12 -22.75 12.45
CA ALA A 193 -15.03 -23.67 11.84
C ALA A 193 -14.95 -23.50 10.32
N GLN A 194 -14.88 -24.61 9.59
CA GLN A 194 -14.78 -24.61 8.13
C GLN A 194 -15.84 -25.51 7.52
N HIS A 195 -16.72 -24.93 6.71
CA HIS A 195 -17.65 -25.70 5.88
C HIS A 195 -17.28 -25.50 4.42
N VAL A 196 -17.17 -26.61 3.69
CA VAL A 196 -16.94 -26.62 2.25
C VAL A 196 -18.23 -27.10 1.59
N ALA A 197 -18.67 -26.44 0.52
CA ALA A 197 -19.67 -27.01 -0.38
C ALA A 197 -19.12 -27.10 -1.79
N GLU A 198 -19.53 -28.16 -2.48
CA GLU A 198 -19.31 -28.30 -3.91
C GLU A 198 -20.69 -28.31 -4.59
N VAL A 199 -20.86 -27.38 -5.54
CA VAL A 199 -22.11 -27.19 -6.27
C VAL A 199 -21.88 -27.58 -7.71
N SER A 200 -22.51 -28.66 -8.15
CA SER A 200 -22.44 -29.11 -9.54
C SER A 200 -23.26 -28.19 -10.44
N THR A 201 -22.59 -27.44 -11.32
CA THR A 201 -23.23 -26.55 -12.30
C THR A 201 -22.31 -26.26 -13.48
N ALA A 202 -22.84 -26.34 -14.70
CA ALA A 202 -22.14 -25.97 -15.93
C ALA A 202 -21.89 -24.46 -16.08
N HIS A 203 -22.25 -23.65 -15.07
CA HIS A 203 -22.24 -22.19 -15.10
C HIS A 203 -21.55 -21.56 -13.88
N ALA A 204 -20.58 -22.26 -13.27
CA ALA A 204 -19.91 -21.84 -12.03
C ALA A 204 -19.39 -20.38 -12.05
N GLU A 205 -18.71 -19.95 -13.12
CA GLU A 205 -18.21 -18.57 -13.26
C GLU A 205 -19.34 -17.52 -13.23
N ARG A 206 -20.52 -17.86 -13.76
CA ARG A 206 -21.70 -16.98 -13.79
C ARG A 206 -22.27 -16.78 -12.38
N TYR A 207 -22.32 -17.84 -11.59
CA TYR A 207 -22.76 -17.79 -10.19
C TYR A 207 -21.73 -17.06 -9.32
N LEU A 208 -20.43 -17.30 -9.50
CA LEU A 208 -19.35 -16.58 -8.83
C LEU A 208 -19.45 -15.07 -9.06
N ARG A 209 -19.49 -14.62 -10.33
CA ARG A 209 -19.59 -13.19 -10.66
C ARG A 209 -20.86 -12.54 -10.11
N ARG A 210 -21.99 -13.27 -10.08
CA ARG A 210 -23.26 -12.79 -9.49
C ARG A 210 -23.17 -12.63 -7.97
N LEU A 211 -22.60 -13.60 -7.26
CA LEU A 211 -22.41 -13.53 -5.81
C LEU A 211 -21.45 -12.37 -5.46
N CYS A 212 -20.29 -12.30 -6.11
CA CYS A 212 -19.33 -11.21 -5.90
C CYS A 212 -19.97 -9.83 -6.10
N ASN A 213 -20.68 -9.60 -7.21
CA ASN A 213 -21.37 -8.33 -7.49
C ASN A 213 -22.47 -8.03 -6.45
N HIS A 214 -23.26 -9.03 -6.03
CA HIS A 214 -24.29 -8.84 -5.01
C HIS A 214 -23.70 -8.34 -3.67
N PHE A 215 -22.59 -8.94 -3.21
CA PHE A 215 -21.95 -8.57 -1.95
C PHE A 215 -21.07 -7.31 -2.04
N GLN A 216 -20.64 -6.91 -3.24
CA GLN A 216 -19.78 -5.73 -3.49
C GLN A 216 -20.39 -4.41 -2.96
N HIS A 217 -21.71 -4.31 -2.84
CA HIS A 217 -22.39 -3.15 -2.28
C HIS A 217 -22.38 -3.06 -0.74
N ARG A 218 -21.99 -4.13 -0.03
CA ARG A 218 -22.02 -4.21 1.45
C ARG A 218 -20.76 -4.77 2.09
N SER A 219 -19.80 -5.25 1.30
CA SER A 219 -18.59 -5.95 1.74
C SER A 219 -17.43 -5.60 0.81
N PRO A 220 -16.18 -5.51 1.31
CA PRO A 220 -15.02 -5.61 0.43
C PRO A 220 -15.01 -7.00 -0.22
N VAL A 221 -15.01 -7.02 -1.55
CA VAL A 221 -14.95 -8.24 -2.37
C VAL A 221 -13.72 -8.16 -3.25
N THR A 222 -12.87 -9.18 -3.20
CA THR A 222 -11.75 -9.36 -4.14
C THR A 222 -12.10 -10.52 -5.05
N SER A 223 -12.23 -10.29 -6.36
CA SER A 223 -12.56 -11.34 -7.32
C SER A 223 -11.67 -11.27 -8.56
N ASP A 224 -11.29 -12.43 -9.08
CA ASP A 224 -10.69 -12.61 -10.40
C ASP A 224 -11.70 -13.30 -11.35
N GLU A 225 -11.23 -13.87 -12.46
CA GLU A 225 -12.09 -14.52 -13.45
C GLU A 225 -12.71 -15.85 -12.97
N ARG A 226 -12.04 -16.55 -12.05
CA ARG A 226 -12.35 -17.92 -11.56
C ARG A 226 -12.39 -18.05 -10.04
N SER A 227 -11.96 -17.05 -9.28
CA SER A 227 -12.00 -17.03 -7.82
C SER A 227 -12.62 -15.75 -7.25
N GLY A 228 -13.18 -15.84 -6.05
CA GLY A 228 -13.79 -14.70 -5.36
C GLY A 228 -13.72 -14.82 -3.85
N GLN A 229 -13.20 -13.80 -3.17
CA GLN A 229 -13.15 -13.70 -1.72
C GLN A 229 -14.06 -12.57 -1.24
N ILE A 230 -14.99 -12.90 -0.34
CA ILE A 230 -15.94 -11.97 0.27
C ILE A 230 -15.69 -11.98 1.78
N ARG A 231 -15.35 -10.82 2.36
CA ARG A 231 -15.04 -10.68 3.80
C ARG A 231 -16.17 -9.99 4.54
N LEU A 232 -16.97 -10.76 5.27
CA LEU A 232 -18.07 -10.27 6.10
C LEU A 232 -17.62 -10.09 7.56
N SER A 233 -18.40 -9.36 8.35
CA SER A 233 -18.14 -9.15 9.79
C SER A 233 -18.26 -10.43 10.63
N ILE A 234 -18.87 -11.49 10.07
CA ILE A 234 -19.09 -12.79 10.71
C ILE A 234 -18.20 -13.90 10.13
N GLY A 235 -17.28 -13.59 9.21
CA GLY A 235 -16.36 -14.55 8.60
C GLY A 235 -16.11 -14.32 7.11
N GLU A 236 -15.36 -15.22 6.49
CA GLU A 236 -14.93 -15.13 5.10
C GLU A 236 -15.58 -16.22 4.24
N ILE A 237 -15.83 -15.88 2.97
CA ILE A 237 -16.41 -16.77 1.97
C ILE A 237 -15.47 -16.77 0.77
N HIS A 238 -14.90 -17.92 0.45
CA HIS A 238 -14.07 -18.13 -0.73
C HIS A 238 -14.88 -18.93 -1.76
N LEU A 239 -14.85 -18.44 -2.99
CA LEU A 239 -15.51 -18.99 -4.18
C LEU A 239 -14.41 -19.42 -5.15
N LEU A 240 -14.53 -20.62 -5.72
CA LEU A 240 -13.66 -21.08 -6.80
C LEU A 240 -14.52 -21.77 -7.86
N ALA A 241 -14.60 -21.16 -9.03
CA ALA A 241 -15.30 -21.69 -10.19
C ALA A 241 -14.35 -22.58 -11.02
N THR A 242 -14.76 -23.82 -11.23
CA THR A 242 -14.18 -24.74 -12.22
C THR A 242 -15.21 -24.99 -13.33
N ASP A 243 -14.82 -25.73 -14.37
CA ASP A 243 -15.65 -25.89 -15.59
C ASP A 243 -17.07 -26.44 -15.32
N ASN A 244 -17.25 -27.29 -14.29
CA ASN A 244 -18.55 -27.88 -13.93
C ASN A 244 -18.87 -27.85 -12.42
N VAL A 245 -18.00 -27.28 -11.57
CA VAL A 245 -18.20 -27.23 -10.11
C VAL A 245 -17.86 -25.85 -9.57
N LEU A 246 -18.78 -25.27 -8.81
CA LEU A 246 -18.51 -24.10 -7.96
C LEU A 246 -18.19 -24.59 -6.55
N LYS A 247 -16.93 -24.42 -6.13
CA LYS A 247 -16.49 -24.72 -4.78
C LYS A 247 -16.66 -23.49 -3.88
N LEU A 248 -17.28 -23.71 -2.74
CA LEU A 248 -17.55 -22.74 -1.69
C LEU A 248 -16.77 -23.15 -0.45
N THR A 249 -16.02 -22.23 0.15
CA THR A 249 -15.38 -22.45 1.45
C THR A 249 -15.79 -21.32 2.39
N LEU A 250 -16.45 -21.67 3.48
CA LEU A 250 -16.86 -20.77 4.54
C LEU A 250 -15.90 -20.89 5.72
N LEU A 251 -15.43 -19.77 6.24
CA LEU A 251 -14.49 -19.69 7.35
C LEU A 251 -15.02 -18.71 8.40
N ALA A 252 -15.27 -19.16 9.64
CA ALA A 252 -15.67 -18.26 10.73
C ALA A 252 -15.21 -18.71 12.12
N ALA A 253 -15.25 -17.80 13.08
CA ALA A 253 -14.70 -17.98 14.44
C ALA A 253 -15.46 -19.00 15.31
N SER A 254 -16.62 -19.49 14.85
CA SER A 254 -17.38 -20.55 15.50
C SER A 254 -18.32 -21.24 14.51
N ASP A 255 -18.75 -22.48 14.84
CA ASP A 255 -19.71 -23.24 14.04
C ASP A 255 -21.02 -22.44 13.83
N ASP A 256 -21.51 -21.75 14.86
CA ASP A 256 -22.71 -20.90 14.79
C ASP A 256 -22.56 -19.75 13.76
N GLN A 257 -21.36 -19.19 13.59
CA GLN A 257 -21.11 -18.19 12.55
C GLN A 257 -21.03 -18.83 11.15
N VAL A 258 -20.46 -20.03 11.02
CA VAL A 258 -20.42 -20.76 9.74
C VAL A 258 -21.81 -21.20 9.30
N LEU A 259 -22.65 -21.66 10.22
CA LEU A 259 -24.06 -21.97 9.94
C LEU A 259 -24.82 -20.73 9.43
N LYS A 260 -24.59 -19.55 10.01
CA LYS A 260 -25.16 -18.28 9.51
C LYS A 260 -24.62 -17.89 8.13
N LEU A 261 -23.33 -18.08 7.86
CA LEU A 261 -22.75 -17.88 6.53
C LEU A 261 -23.35 -18.84 5.50
N ARG A 262 -23.56 -20.11 5.88
CA ARG A 262 -24.21 -21.13 5.08
C ARG A 262 -25.65 -20.75 4.75
N ASP A 263 -26.45 -20.36 5.73
CA ASP A 263 -27.84 -19.93 5.53
C ASP A 263 -27.95 -18.72 4.58
N ILE A 264 -27.02 -17.77 4.73
CA ILE A 264 -26.89 -16.62 3.81
C ILE A 264 -26.60 -17.12 2.39
N ILE A 265 -25.58 -17.97 2.20
CA ILE A 265 -25.19 -18.45 0.87
C ILE A 265 -26.25 -19.35 0.24
N GLU A 266 -26.86 -20.29 0.96
CA GLU A 266 -27.99 -21.09 0.48
C GLU A 266 -29.17 -20.19 0.04
N SER A 267 -29.49 -19.16 0.81
CA SER A 267 -30.56 -18.22 0.46
C SER A 267 -30.25 -17.47 -0.83
N HIS A 268 -29.02 -16.96 -1.01
CA HIS A 268 -28.63 -16.25 -2.22
C HIS A 268 -28.51 -17.17 -3.43
N LEU A 269 -28.05 -18.42 -3.25
CA LEU A 269 -28.03 -19.42 -4.32
C LEU A 269 -29.46 -19.79 -4.75
N ARG A 270 -30.38 -20.10 -3.82
CA ARG A 270 -31.79 -20.37 -4.14
C ARG A 270 -32.48 -19.19 -4.84
N LEU A 271 -32.22 -17.95 -4.39
CA LEU A 271 -32.76 -16.74 -5.03
C LEU A 271 -32.19 -16.48 -6.43
N THR A 272 -30.93 -16.86 -6.69
CA THR A 272 -30.27 -16.65 -8.01
C THR A 272 -30.44 -17.81 -8.98
N ALA A 273 -30.77 -19.01 -8.48
CA ALA A 273 -30.98 -20.25 -9.24
C ALA A 273 -32.46 -20.53 -9.56
N SER A 274 -33.28 -19.49 -9.75
CA SER A 274 -34.72 -19.59 -10.05
C SER A 274 -35.09 -20.29 -11.38
N ARG A 275 -34.12 -20.93 -12.05
CA ARG A 275 -34.26 -21.70 -13.30
C ARG A 275 -33.43 -22.99 -13.34
N GLU A 276 -32.70 -23.35 -12.27
CA GLU A 276 -31.75 -24.46 -12.27
C GLU A 276 -31.72 -25.09 -10.86
N GLU A 277 -31.93 -26.41 -10.76
CA GLU A 277 -32.01 -27.11 -9.47
C GLU A 277 -30.59 -27.45 -8.98
N LEU A 278 -29.96 -26.51 -8.27
CA LEU A 278 -28.60 -26.68 -7.76
C LEU A 278 -28.54 -27.71 -6.62
N GLN A 279 -27.79 -28.79 -6.83
CA GLN A 279 -27.35 -29.68 -5.75
C GLN A 279 -26.17 -29.04 -5.03
N ILE A 280 -26.34 -28.79 -3.72
CA ILE A 280 -25.36 -28.14 -2.85
C ILE A 280 -24.99 -29.13 -1.74
N ASP A 281 -23.89 -29.85 -1.93
CA ASP A 281 -23.42 -30.82 -0.94
C ASP A 281 -22.44 -30.14 0.03
N TRP A 282 -22.92 -29.87 1.25
CA TRP A 282 -22.12 -29.31 2.33
C TRP A 282 -21.38 -30.40 3.10
N GLN A 283 -20.05 -30.31 3.12
CA GLN A 283 -19.17 -31.06 4.01
C GLN A 283 -18.68 -30.12 5.11
N ALA A 284 -19.00 -30.44 6.36
CA ALA A 284 -18.29 -29.87 7.49
C ALA A 284 -16.88 -30.49 7.49
N CYS A 285 -15.85 -29.65 7.40
CA CYS A 285 -14.50 -30.10 7.62
C CYS A 285 -14.30 -30.16 9.14
N GLU A 286 -14.33 -31.36 9.73
CA GLU A 286 -13.85 -31.51 11.10
C GLU A 286 -12.43 -30.92 11.17
N PRO A 287 -12.13 -30.08 12.20
CA PRO A 287 -10.83 -29.43 12.28
C PRO A 287 -9.75 -30.51 12.32
N ALA A 288 -8.93 -30.55 11.26
CA ALA A 288 -7.96 -31.62 11.05
C ALA A 288 -7.13 -31.82 12.33
N ALA A 289 -7.37 -32.94 13.01
CA ALA A 289 -6.74 -33.23 14.27
C ALA A 289 -5.22 -33.20 14.06
N ALA A 290 -4.52 -32.39 14.86
CA ALA A 290 -3.08 -32.25 14.77
C ALA A 290 -2.42 -33.63 14.99
N SER A 291 -1.96 -34.25 13.90
CA SER A 291 -1.22 -35.50 13.95
C SER A 291 0.20 -35.23 14.46
N ALA A 292 0.47 -35.87 15.61
CA ALA A 292 1.70 -35.86 16.39
C ALA A 292 3.02 -35.97 15.61
#